data_AF-A0A847PN41-F1
#
_entry.id   AF-A0A847PN41-F1
#
_cell.length_a   1.000
_cell.length_b   1.000
_cell.length_c   1.000
_cell.angle_alpha   90.00
_cell.angle_beta   90.00
_cell.angle_gamma   90.00
#
_symmetry.space_group_name_H-M   'P 1'
#
loop_
_entity.id
_entity.type
_entity.pdbx_description
1 polymer ?
#
loop_
_entity_poly.entity_id
_entity_poly.type
_entity_poly.pdbx_seq_one_letter_code
_entity_poly.pdbx_strand_id
1 'polypeptide(L)'
;MKAKLKNLKPIEIIIFLLQFGTFYLVPAIIGIITDFGDLLALYIIITTIIGFLFGSISKGRIRPIFSVLVGLLFIPSYLIFFKEVLGFEFIPIFTAFSFIGVVIGTVFGIIIESLIQKIKGIEKKEK
;
A
#
# COMPACT_ATOMS: atom_id res chain seq x y z
N MET A 1 7.25 -12.59 -26.57
CA MET A 1 6.33 -12.25 -25.46
C MET A 1 6.79 -10.94 -24.81
N LYS A 2 6.44 -9.78 -25.38
CA LYS A 2 6.81 -8.47 -24.82
C LYS A 2 5.86 -8.17 -23.65
N ALA A 3 6.37 -8.27 -22.43
CA ALA A 3 5.62 -7.90 -21.24
C ALA A 3 5.15 -6.44 -21.40
N LYS A 4 3.84 -6.25 -21.54
CA LYS A 4 3.19 -4.95 -21.32
C LYS A 4 3.32 -4.62 -19.83
N LEU A 5 4.51 -4.22 -19.37
CA LEU A 5 4.65 -3.24 -18.29
C LEU A 5 4.17 -1.90 -18.84
N LYS A 6 2.88 -1.84 -19.22
CA LYS A 6 2.28 -0.67 -19.83
C LYS A 6 1.86 0.26 -18.69
N ASN A 7 2.77 1.16 -18.37
CA ASN A 7 2.60 2.41 -17.63
C ASN A 7 1.94 2.27 -16.25
N LEU A 8 2.76 1.99 -15.23
CA LEU A 8 2.46 2.43 -13.86
C LEU A 8 2.11 3.91 -13.91
N LYS A 9 0.95 4.28 -13.36
CA LYS A 9 0.54 5.68 -13.31
C LYS A 9 1.51 6.42 -12.37
N PRO A 10 1.82 7.70 -12.62
CA PRO A 10 2.68 8.49 -11.72
C PRO A 10 2.22 8.42 -10.25
N ILE A 11 0.90 8.43 -10.03
CA ILE A 11 0.30 8.30 -8.70
C ILE A 11 0.59 6.95 -8.02
N GLU A 12 0.65 5.85 -8.77
CA GLU A 12 0.95 4.51 -8.23
C GLU A 12 2.42 4.44 -7.77
N ILE A 13 3.32 5.09 -8.52
CA ILE A 13 4.74 5.22 -8.16
C ILE A 13 4.89 6.06 -6.89
N ILE A 14 4.18 7.18 -6.78
CA ILE A 14 4.22 8.05 -5.59
C ILE A 14 3.77 7.27 -4.35
N ILE A 15 2.68 6.51 -4.43
CA ILE A 15 2.21 5.69 -3.30
C ILE A 15 3.22 4.61 -2.92
N PHE A 16 3.85 3.97 -3.92
CA PHE A 16 4.92 3.02 -3.66
C PHE A 16 6.13 3.67 -2.98
N LEU A 17 6.52 4.87 -3.41
CA LEU A 17 7.59 5.65 -2.77
C LEU A 17 7.22 6.08 -1.35
N LEU A 18 5.94 6.36 -1.06
CA LEU A 18 5.46 6.63 0.29
C LEU A 18 5.55 5.38 1.19
N GLN A 19 5.20 4.20 0.67
CA GLN A 19 5.39 2.94 1.39
C GLN A 19 6.88 2.71 1.68
N PHE A 20 7.72 2.88 0.67
CA PHE A 20 9.16 2.78 0.82
C PHE A 20 9.67 3.77 1.87
N GLY A 21 9.31 5.05 1.75
CA GLY A 21 9.68 6.08 2.71
C GLY A 21 9.23 5.76 4.13
N THR A 22 8.06 5.15 4.31
CA THR A 22 7.58 4.72 5.63
C THR A 22 8.55 3.74 6.27
N PHE A 23 8.99 2.71 5.56
CA PHE A 23 9.92 1.72 6.12
C PHE A 23 11.32 2.26 6.40
N TYR A 24 11.74 3.37 5.80
CA TYR A 24 13.11 3.88 5.99
C TYR A 24 13.18 5.16 6.83
N LEU A 25 12.18 6.05 6.72
CA LEU A 25 12.14 7.31 7.45
C LEU A 25 11.58 7.14 8.86
N VAL A 26 10.52 6.35 9.04
CA VAL A 26 9.92 6.13 10.37
C VAL A 26 10.93 5.52 11.37
N PRO A 27 11.69 4.46 11.05
CA PRO A 27 12.67 3.95 12.00
C PRO A 27 13.85 4.91 12.17
N ALA A 28 14.24 5.65 11.14
CA ALA A 28 15.30 6.65 11.26
C ALA A 28 14.94 7.81 12.20
N ILE A 29 13.66 8.18 12.29
CA ILE A 29 13.18 9.30 13.11
C ILE A 29 12.72 8.82 14.50
N ILE A 30 11.88 7.78 14.53
CA ILE A 30 11.15 7.33 15.72
C ILE A 30 11.83 6.11 16.36
N GLY A 31 12.61 5.33 15.61
CA GLY A 31 13.36 4.18 16.12
C GLY A 31 14.44 4.52 17.13
N ILE A 32 14.76 5.80 17.31
CA ILE A 32 15.65 6.30 18.37
C ILE A 32 14.91 6.37 19.72
N ILE A 33 13.57 6.48 19.70
CA ILE A 33 12.75 6.88 20.85
C ILE A 33 11.79 5.75 21.29
N THR A 34 11.65 4.69 20.49
CA THR A 34 10.59 3.70 20.64
C THR A 34 11.06 2.29 20.30
N ASP A 35 10.58 1.30 21.04
CA ASP A 35 10.90 -0.11 20.81
C ASP A 35 10.27 -0.64 19.51
N PHE A 36 10.87 -1.70 18.95
CA PHE A 36 10.42 -2.30 17.69
C PHE A 36 8.95 -2.71 17.70
N GLY A 37 8.42 -3.20 18.84
CA GLY A 37 7.03 -3.64 18.96
C GLY A 37 6.02 -2.51 18.69
N ASP A 38 6.26 -1.33 19.25
CA ASP A 38 5.39 -0.16 19.05
C ASP A 38 5.52 0.40 17.62
N LEU A 39 6.73 0.35 17.06
CA LEU A 39 6.98 0.67 15.64
C LEU A 39 6.27 -0.31 14.71
N LEU A 40 6.20 -1.59 15.05
CA LEU A 40 5.54 -2.63 14.26
C LEU A 40 4.04 -2.35 14.12
N ALA A 41 3.38 -2.00 15.22
CA ALA A 41 1.96 -1.63 15.19
C ALA A 41 1.73 -0.40 14.28
N LEU A 42 2.60 0.62 14.39
CA LEU A 42 2.54 1.81 13.54
C LEU A 42 2.74 1.45 12.06
N TYR A 43 3.70 0.58 11.73
CA TYR A 43 3.92 0.14 10.36
C TYR A 43 2.72 -0.59 9.78
N ILE A 44 2.07 -1.45 10.57
CA ILE A 44 0.88 -2.19 10.12
C ILE A 44 -0.24 -1.21 9.77
N ILE A 45 -0.48 -0.21 10.63
CA ILE A 45 -1.51 0.81 10.41
C ILE A 45 -1.20 1.61 9.14
N ILE A 46 0.01 2.17 9.03
CA ILE A 46 0.39 2.98 7.85
C ILE A 46 0.34 2.14 6.57
N THR A 47 0.86 0.91 6.61
CA THR A 47 0.84 0.00 5.46
C THR A 47 -0.57 -0.33 5.01
N THR A 48 -1.51 -0.50 5.94
CA THR A 48 -2.92 -0.74 5.62
C THR A 48 -3.55 0.50 4.98
N ILE A 49 -3.25 1.71 5.48
CA ILE A 49 -3.73 2.98 4.91
C ILE A 49 -3.18 3.18 3.49
N ILE A 50 -1.88 2.96 3.28
CA ILE A 50 -1.26 3.09 1.97
C ILE A 50 -1.81 2.03 1.00
N GLY A 51 -2.01 0.79 1.47
CA GLY A 51 -2.71 -0.25 0.72
C GLY A 51 -4.11 0.17 0.30
N PHE A 52 -4.89 0.77 1.21
CA PHE A 52 -6.20 1.34 0.92
C PHE A 52 -6.15 2.40 -0.19
N LEU A 53 -5.23 3.37 -0.07
CA LEU A 53 -5.06 4.40 -1.09
C LEU A 53 -4.70 3.78 -2.45
N PHE A 54 -3.77 2.82 -2.47
CA PHE A 54 -3.37 2.12 -3.68
C PHE A 54 -4.54 1.36 -4.33
N GLY A 55 -5.30 0.60 -3.54
CA GLY A 55 -6.45 -0.19 -4.01
C GLY A 55 -7.57 0.68 -4.60
N SER A 56 -7.77 1.87 -4.03
CA SER A 56 -8.80 2.82 -4.46
C SER A 56 -8.55 3.39 -5.85
N ILE A 57 -7.29 3.50 -6.29
CA ILE A 57 -6.92 4.18 -7.54
C ILE A 57 -6.39 3.25 -8.63
N SER A 58 -5.72 2.16 -8.23
CA SER A 58 -5.07 1.22 -9.15
C SER A 58 -6.09 0.20 -9.65
N LYS A 59 -5.83 -0.45 -10.79
CA LYS A 59 -6.72 -1.49 -11.36
C LYS A 59 -5.93 -2.71 -11.83
N GLY A 60 -6.58 -3.88 -11.77
CA GLY A 60 -6.04 -5.12 -12.34
C GLY A 60 -4.86 -5.71 -11.56
N ARG A 61 -3.91 -6.31 -12.31
CA ARG A 61 -2.84 -7.16 -11.76
C ARG A 61 -1.82 -6.42 -10.89
N ILE A 62 -1.75 -5.09 -10.94
CA ILE A 62 -0.81 -4.32 -10.14
C ILE A 62 -1.15 -4.33 -8.64
N ARG A 63 -2.42 -4.55 -8.29
CA ARG A 63 -2.91 -4.62 -6.91
C ARG A 63 -2.22 -5.70 -6.06
N PRO A 64 -2.30 -7.00 -6.43
CA PRO A 64 -1.60 -8.04 -5.66
C PRO A 64 -0.07 -7.91 -5.75
N ILE A 65 0.47 -7.42 -6.87
CA ILE A 65 1.91 -7.19 -7.03
C ILE A 65 2.40 -6.14 -6.03
N PHE A 66 1.65 -5.04 -5.84
CA PHE A 66 1.97 -4.01 -4.86
C PHE A 66 2.12 -4.61 -3.46
N SER A 67 1.14 -5.38 -2.99
CA SER A 67 1.19 -5.97 -1.65
C SER A 67 2.36 -6.94 -1.45
N VAL A 68 2.70 -7.74 -2.46
CA VAL A 68 3.90 -8.61 -2.40
C VAL A 68 5.18 -7.77 -2.33
N LEU A 69 5.28 -6.71 -3.13
CA LEU A 69 6.43 -5.82 -3.09
C LEU A 69 6.56 -5.10 -1.74
N VAL A 70 5.44 -4.70 -1.12
CA VAL A 70 5.45 -4.11 0.24
C VAL A 70 6.09 -5.07 1.24
N GLY A 71 5.71 -6.36 1.24
CA GLY A 71 6.32 -7.34 2.13
C GLY A 71 7.83 -7.49 1.91
N LEU A 72 8.26 -7.53 0.65
CA LEU A 72 9.68 -7.66 0.31
C LEU A 72 10.49 -6.39 0.65
N LEU A 73 9.89 -5.21 0.51
CA LEU A 73 10.52 -3.93 0.83
C LEU A 73 10.86 -3.75 2.31
N PHE A 74 10.18 -4.48 3.20
CA PHE A 74 10.46 -4.40 4.62
C PHE A 74 11.82 -5.03 4.99
N ILE A 75 12.23 -6.08 4.26
CA ILE A 75 13.43 -6.87 4.60
C ILE A 75 14.68 -5.99 4.72
N PRO A 76 15.04 -5.15 3.73
CA PRO A 76 16.28 -4.41 3.81
C PRO A 76 16.22 -3.30 4.87
N SER A 77 15.05 -2.68 5.08
CA SER A 77 14.86 -1.75 6.20
C SER A 77 15.11 -2.43 7.54
N TYR A 78 14.52 -3.61 7.75
CA TYR A 78 14.64 -4.30 9.01
C TYR A 78 16.08 -4.67 9.36
N LEU A 79 16.83 -5.15 8.36
CA LEU A 79 18.25 -5.46 8.49
C LEU A 79 19.09 -4.22 8.85
N ILE A 80 18.75 -3.04 8.31
CA ILE A 80 19.49 -1.80 8.58
C ILE A 80 19.24 -1.29 10.00
N PHE A 81 17.97 -1.24 10.42
CA PHE A 81 17.59 -0.53 11.65
C PHE A 81 17.52 -1.42 12.89
N PHE A 82 17.12 -2.68 12.74
CA PHE A 82 16.93 -3.59 13.87
C PHE A 82 18.06 -4.62 14.01
N LYS A 83 18.95 -4.74 13.00
CA LYS A 83 20.18 -5.57 13.00
C LYS A 83 19.96 -7.04 13.34
N GLU A 84 18.72 -7.50 13.25
CA GLU A 84 18.33 -8.88 13.51
C GLU A 84 18.31 -9.68 12.21
N VAL A 85 18.72 -10.94 12.30
CA VAL A 85 18.91 -11.82 11.13
C VAL A 85 17.56 -12.30 10.56
N LEU A 86 16.45 -12.16 11.29
CA LEU A 86 15.15 -12.76 10.97
C LEU A 86 14.07 -11.71 10.65
N GLY A 87 14.26 -10.94 9.57
CA GLY A 87 13.22 -10.03 9.05
C GLY A 87 12.15 -10.71 8.17
N PHE A 88 12.39 -11.98 7.79
CA PHE A 88 11.58 -12.69 6.81
C PHE A 88 10.19 -13.08 7.34
N GLU A 89 10.06 -13.31 8.64
CA GLU A 89 8.80 -13.63 9.31
C GLU A 89 7.77 -12.48 9.23
N PHE A 90 8.23 -11.25 8.98
CA PHE A 90 7.37 -10.10 8.78
C PHE A 90 6.88 -9.92 7.34
N ILE A 91 7.46 -10.63 6.36
CA ILE A 91 7.01 -10.54 4.95
C ILE A 91 5.53 -10.91 4.81
N PRO A 92 5.05 -12.05 5.36
CA PRO A 92 3.63 -12.40 5.27
C PRO A 92 2.74 -11.38 5.97
N ILE A 93 3.20 -10.82 7.10
CA ILE A 93 2.45 -9.82 7.88
C ILE A 93 2.23 -8.56 7.03
N PHE A 94 3.29 -7.94 6.52
CA PHE A 94 3.18 -6.72 5.72
C PHE A 94 2.48 -6.95 4.38
N THR A 95 2.68 -8.12 3.76
CA THR A 95 1.95 -8.50 2.55
C THR A 95 0.45 -8.60 2.84
N ALA A 96 0.06 -9.28 3.93
CA ALA A 96 -1.34 -9.48 4.30
C ALA A 96 -2.04 -8.17 4.63
N PHE A 97 -1.46 -7.33 5.49
CA PHE A 97 -2.06 -6.04 5.87
C PHE A 97 -2.12 -5.04 4.72
N SER A 98 -1.08 -5.00 3.86
CA SER A 98 -1.13 -4.25 2.61
C SER A 98 -2.27 -4.74 1.72
N PHE A 99 -2.41 -6.06 1.57
CA PHE A 99 -3.45 -6.67 0.75
C PHE A 99 -4.86 -6.39 1.28
N ILE A 100 -5.07 -6.49 2.60
CA ILE A 100 -6.32 -6.11 3.26
C ILE A 100 -6.67 -4.66 2.92
N GLY A 101 -5.71 -3.73 3.08
CA GLY A 101 -5.87 -2.34 2.66
C GLY A 101 -6.29 -2.23 1.20
N VAL A 102 -5.55 -2.88 0.28
CA VAL A 102 -5.84 -2.86 -1.16
C VAL A 102 -7.25 -3.38 -1.50
N VAL A 103 -7.71 -4.44 -0.83
CA VAL A 103 -9.06 -4.98 -1.02
C VAL A 103 -10.12 -3.98 -0.56
N ILE A 104 -9.97 -3.42 0.65
CA ILE A 104 -10.90 -2.43 1.20
C ILE A 104 -10.95 -1.19 0.28
N GLY A 105 -9.79 -0.69 -0.14
CA GLY A 105 -9.68 0.44 -1.06
C GLY A 105 -10.32 0.16 -2.42
N THR A 106 -10.13 -1.05 -2.94
CA THR A 106 -10.78 -1.48 -4.18
C THR A 106 -12.30 -1.41 -4.08
N VAL A 107 -12.88 -1.98 -3.01
CA VAL A 107 -14.33 -1.98 -2.80
C VAL A 107 -14.84 -0.56 -2.67
N PHE A 108 -14.15 0.27 -1.90
CA PHE A 108 -14.48 1.68 -1.74
C PHE A 108 -14.48 2.43 -3.08
N GLY A 109 -13.44 2.24 -3.90
CA GLY A 109 -13.35 2.84 -5.22
C GLY A 109 -14.51 2.46 -6.14
N ILE A 110 -14.96 1.19 -6.11
CA ILE A 110 -16.11 0.71 -6.90
C ILE A 110 -17.41 1.39 -6.45
N ILE A 111 -17.62 1.53 -5.13
CA ILE A 111 -18.81 2.17 -4.57
C ILE A 111 -18.86 3.65 -5.02
N ILE A 112 -17.74 4.37 -4.88
CA ILE A 112 -17.66 5.77 -5.29
C ILE A 112 -17.86 5.94 -6.80
N GLU A 113 -17.23 5.11 -7.64
CA GLU A 113 -17.44 5.14 -9.09
C GLU A 113 -18.93 4.93 -9.44
N SER A 114 -19.59 4.00 -8.75
CA SER A 114 -21.01 3.69 -8.96
C SER A 114 -21.93 4.85 -8.55
N LEU A 115 -21.65 5.51 -7.42
CA LEU A 115 -22.39 6.69 -6.97
C LEU A 115 -22.24 7.87 -7.94
N ILE A 116 -21.02 8.13 -8.42
CA ILE A 116 -20.75 9.20 -9.40
C ILE A 116 -21.50 8.95 -10.71
N GLN A 117 -21.53 7.71 -11.20
CA GLN A 117 -22.29 7.36 -12.41
C GLN A 117 -23.80 7.56 -12.22
N LYS A 118 -24.35 7.20 -11.05
CA LYS A 118 -25.76 7.42 -10.74
C LYS A 118 -26.12 8.91 -10.77
N ILE A 119 -25.29 9.77 -10.18
CA ILE A 119 -25.50 11.24 -10.18
C ILE A 119 -25.46 11.79 -11.62
N LYS A 120 -24.44 11.45 -12.41
CA LYS A 120 -24.32 11.91 -13.81
C LYS A 120 -25.46 11.39 -14.71
N GLY A 121 -25.99 10.21 -14.42
CA GLY A 121 -27.13 9.65 -15.13
C GLY A 121 -28.45 10.37 -14.83
N ILE A 122 -28.60 10.95 -13.64
CA ILE A 122 -29.74 11.79 -13.26
C ILE A 122 -29.68 13.13 -14.01
N GLU A 123 -28.52 13.80 -14.02
CA GLU A 123 -28.35 15.09 -14.74
C GLU A 123 -28.62 14.98 -16.25
N LYS A 124 -28.37 13.81 -16.87
CA LYS A 124 -28.66 13.56 -18.29
C LYS A 124 -30.14 13.30 -18.60
N LYS A 125 -30.97 12.98 -17.61
CA LYS A 125 -32.43 12.79 -17.80
C LYS A 125 -33.22 14.08 -17.59
N GLU A 126 -32.63 15.06 -16.92
CA GLU A 126 -33.24 16.38 -16.65
C GLU A 126 -32.92 17.43 -17.73
N LYS A 127 -32.09 17.10 -18.73
CA LYS A 127 -31.82 17.91 -19.92
C LYS A 127 -32.44 17.28 -21.15
#